data_AF-I7AQ96-F1
#
_entry.id   AF-I7AQ96-F1
#
_cell.length_a   1.000
_cell.length_b   1.000
_cell.length_c   1.000
_cell.angle_alpha   90.00
_cell.angle_beta   90.00
_cell.angle_gamma   90.00
#
_symmetry.space_group_name_H-M   'P 1'
#
loop_
_entity.id
_entity.type
_entity.pdbx_description
1 polymer ?
#
loop_
_entity_poly.entity_id
_entity_poly.type
_entity_poly.pdbx_seq_one_letter_code
_entity_poly.pdbx_strand_id
1 'polypeptide(L)'
;MEEDGPRLAKMRQAYKRAIQEILKEKEKIKGILTDPNTLCEDSFFMDSSKAGETHQRDPEETSSAIENIFQGLRSKLSDVFRKKLEMNDISNKLNRLDRDVLEGRTSLRDVTSKEYVREIFESYLVNTKVDYIDYIEETKREALERIRVLKNELEKATEELGLLKRENTLCRNTYDNLISSFSKAARNKNGL
;
A
#
# COMPACT_ATOMS: atom_id res chain seq x y z
N MET A 1 32.16 -2.26 -3.24
CA MET A 1 31.61 -2.33 -4.61
C MET A 1 30.76 -3.59 -4.64
N GLU A 2 29.43 -3.48 -4.65
CA GLU A 2 28.56 -4.65 -4.83
C GLU A 2 28.82 -5.23 -6.22
N GLU A 3 29.07 -6.53 -6.33
CA GLU A 3 29.22 -7.21 -7.60
C GLU A 3 27.90 -7.16 -8.38
N ASP A 4 27.98 -6.94 -9.71
CA ASP A 4 26.80 -6.96 -10.58
C ASP A 4 26.11 -8.33 -10.47
N GLY A 5 24.81 -8.35 -10.13
CA GLY A 5 24.02 -9.57 -10.06
C GLY A 5 23.88 -10.27 -11.42
N PRO A 6 23.55 -11.58 -11.44
CA PRO A 6 23.52 -12.39 -12.66
C PRO A 6 22.58 -11.83 -13.75
N ARG A 7 21.45 -11.20 -13.39
CA ARG A 7 20.56 -10.57 -14.38
C ARG A 7 21.15 -9.30 -14.96
N LEU A 8 21.76 -8.46 -14.13
CA LEU A 8 22.40 -7.23 -14.60
C LEU A 8 23.56 -7.54 -15.55
N ALA A 9 24.38 -8.55 -15.22
CA ALA A 9 25.46 -9.03 -16.06
C ALA A 9 24.94 -9.54 -17.43
N LYS A 10 23.87 -10.36 -17.43
CA LYS A 10 23.22 -10.83 -18.67
C LYS A 10 22.69 -9.68 -19.51
N MET A 11 22.08 -8.66 -18.89
CA MET A 11 21.55 -7.50 -19.62
C MET A 11 22.67 -6.69 -20.29
N ARG A 12 23.76 -6.43 -19.57
CA ARG A 12 24.96 -5.77 -20.13
C ARG A 12 25.57 -6.58 -21.27
N GLN A 13 25.62 -7.90 -21.13
CA GLN A 13 26.12 -8.79 -22.17
C GLN A 13 25.23 -8.77 -23.43
N ALA A 14 23.90 -8.85 -23.26
CA ALA A 14 22.96 -8.76 -24.36
C ALA A 14 23.09 -7.42 -25.11
N TYR A 15 23.21 -6.32 -24.38
CA TYR A 15 23.41 -4.99 -24.97
C TYR A 15 24.74 -4.89 -25.73
N LYS A 16 25.83 -5.41 -25.16
CA LYS A 16 27.14 -5.46 -25.82
C LYS A 16 27.08 -6.26 -27.13
N ARG A 17 26.37 -7.39 -27.14
CA ARG A 17 26.16 -8.20 -28.36
C ARG A 17 25.34 -7.43 -29.39
N ALA A 18 24.26 -6.76 -28.98
CA ALA A 18 23.46 -5.95 -29.90
C ALA A 18 24.28 -4.83 -30.56
N ILE A 19 25.13 -4.13 -29.80
CA ILE A 19 26.08 -3.15 -30.37
C ILE A 19 27.02 -3.84 -31.36
N GLN A 20 27.59 -4.99 -31.02
CA GLN A 20 28.50 -5.71 -31.91
C GLN A 20 27.83 -6.09 -33.22
N GLU A 21 26.58 -6.57 -33.20
CA GLU A 21 25.83 -6.88 -34.42
C GLU A 21 25.61 -5.62 -35.28
N ILE A 22 25.22 -4.49 -34.69
CA ILE A 22 25.09 -3.22 -35.42
C ILE A 22 26.41 -2.79 -36.06
N LEU A 23 27.52 -3.00 -35.34
CA LEU A 23 28.86 -2.65 -35.82
C LEU A 23 29.40 -3.63 -36.88
N LYS A 24 28.83 -4.83 -37.08
CA LYS A 24 29.26 -5.73 -38.17
C LYS A 24 28.92 -5.17 -39.56
N GLU A 25 27.87 -4.35 -39.65
CA GLU A 25 27.49 -3.67 -40.88
C GLU A 25 28.53 -2.60 -41.29
N LYS A 26 29.46 -2.24 -40.40
CA LYS A 26 30.59 -1.33 -40.69
C LYS A 26 31.41 -1.79 -41.90
N GLU A 27 31.76 -3.07 -41.98
CA GLU A 27 32.61 -3.57 -43.07
C GLU A 27 31.88 -3.54 -44.42
N LYS A 28 30.56 -3.75 -44.42
CA LYS A 28 29.72 -3.60 -45.62
C LYS A 28 29.64 -2.14 -46.07
N ILE A 29 29.43 -1.21 -45.14
CA ILE A 29 29.41 0.23 -45.42
C ILE A 29 30.77 0.72 -45.90
N LYS A 30 31.86 0.21 -45.30
CA LYS A 30 33.23 0.50 -45.74
C LYS A 30 33.45 0.04 -47.18
N GLY A 31 33.05 -1.19 -47.52
CA GLY A 31 33.14 -1.71 -48.89
C GLY A 31 32.40 -0.85 -49.91
N ILE A 32 31.15 -0.46 -49.62
CA ILE A 32 30.32 0.39 -50.50
C ILE A 32 30.98 1.76 -50.76
N LEU A 33 31.67 2.32 -49.76
CA LEU A 33 32.26 3.66 -49.86
C LEU A 33 33.68 3.68 -50.45
N THR A 34 34.38 2.54 -50.48
CA THR A 34 35.76 2.45 -51.01
C THR A 34 35.85 1.83 -52.40
N ASP A 35 34.85 1.05 -52.83
CA ASP A 35 34.80 0.48 -54.17
C ASP A 35 33.62 1.04 -55.00
N PRO A 36 33.89 1.90 -56.01
CA PRO A 36 32.85 2.46 -56.87
C PRO A 36 32.15 1.42 -57.77
N ASN A 37 32.66 0.18 -57.85
CA ASN A 37 32.05 -0.91 -58.63
C ASN A 37 31.18 -1.86 -57.78
N THR A 38 31.07 -1.64 -56.46
CA THR A 38 30.13 -2.42 -55.64
C THR A 38 28.70 -2.02 -56.00
N LEU A 39 28.07 -2.80 -56.88
CA LEU A 39 26.64 -2.72 -57.20
C LEU A 39 25.82 -2.96 -55.93
N CYS A 40 25.43 -1.88 -55.27
CA CYS A 40 24.41 -1.87 -54.23
C CYS A 40 23.11 -1.42 -54.90
N GLU A 41 22.27 -2.38 -55.29
CA GLU A 41 21.01 -2.14 -56.01
C GLU A 41 20.02 -1.25 -55.22
N ASP A 42 20.24 -1.03 -53.92
CA ASP A 42 19.38 -0.26 -53.00
C ASP A 42 20.12 0.88 -52.25
N SER A 43 21.17 1.45 -52.84
CA SER A 43 21.90 2.55 -52.19
C SER A 43 21.15 3.89 -52.34
N PHE A 44 20.52 4.33 -51.25
CA PHE A 44 19.84 5.64 -51.10
C PHE A 44 20.70 6.86 -51.49
N PHE A 45 22.02 6.69 -51.59
CA PHE A 45 22.97 7.77 -51.89
C PHE A 45 23.23 8.00 -53.39
N MET A 46 22.67 7.19 -54.29
CA MET A 46 22.94 7.31 -55.74
C MET A 46 22.19 8.46 -56.44
N ASP A 47 21.21 9.09 -55.79
CA ASP A 47 20.37 10.14 -56.39
C ASP A 47 20.99 11.55 -56.41
N SER A 48 22.21 11.75 -55.90
CA SER A 48 22.86 13.07 -56.00
C SER A 48 23.55 13.24 -57.35
N SER A 49 22.78 13.63 -58.37
CA SER A 49 23.21 14.02 -59.72
C SER A 49 24.14 15.25 -59.81
N LYS A 50 24.86 15.57 -58.73
CA LYS A 50 25.88 16.63 -58.67
C LYS A 50 27.29 16.13 -58.29
N ALA A 51 27.52 14.82 -58.20
CA ALA A 51 28.84 14.25 -57.87
C ALA A 51 29.73 14.05 -59.13
N GLY A 52 29.77 15.03 -60.02
CA GLY A 52 30.64 15.04 -61.20
C GLY A 52 32.08 15.49 -60.93
N GLU A 53 32.46 15.71 -59.68
CA GLU A 53 33.84 16.03 -59.30
C GLU A 53 34.47 14.81 -58.63
N THR A 54 35.17 14.01 -59.43
CA THR A 54 36.14 13.02 -58.97
C THR A 54 37.29 13.74 -58.25
N HIS A 55 37.08 14.09 -56.99
CA HIS A 55 38.19 14.15 -56.05
C HIS A 55 38.59 12.71 -55.73
N GLN A 56 39.79 12.31 -56.15
CA GLN A 56 40.51 11.19 -55.54
C GLN A 56 40.65 11.51 -54.05
N ARG A 57 39.65 11.14 -53.26
CA ARG A 57 39.77 11.10 -51.81
C ARG A 57 40.67 9.94 -51.46
N ASP A 58 41.66 10.19 -50.64
CA ASP A 58 42.56 9.16 -50.16
C ASP A 58 41.72 8.05 -49.46
N PRO A 59 41.79 6.79 -49.91
CA PRO A 59 41.08 5.69 -49.26
C PRO A 59 41.44 5.54 -47.77
N GLU A 60 42.62 6.02 -47.35
CA GLU A 60 43.00 6.05 -45.93
C GLU A 60 42.22 7.10 -45.13
N GLU A 61 42.00 8.30 -45.68
CA GLU A 61 41.21 9.35 -45.02
C GLU A 61 39.75 8.95 -44.86
N THR A 62 39.18 8.31 -45.88
CA THR A 62 37.80 7.79 -45.82
C THR A 62 37.68 6.63 -44.85
N SER A 63 38.64 5.70 -44.82
CA SER A 63 38.67 4.63 -43.81
C SER A 63 38.79 5.19 -42.38
N SER A 64 39.65 6.20 -42.17
CA SER A 64 39.81 6.86 -40.87
C SER A 64 38.54 7.59 -40.42
N ALA A 65 37.87 8.31 -41.33
CA ALA A 65 36.60 8.99 -41.04
C ALA A 65 35.50 8.01 -40.64
N ILE A 66 35.38 6.87 -41.35
CA ILE A 66 34.43 5.80 -41.02
C ILE A 66 34.74 5.22 -39.64
N GLU A 67 36.00 4.93 -39.33
CA GLU A 67 36.40 4.42 -38.02
C GLU A 67 35.99 5.37 -36.89
N ASN A 68 36.25 6.66 -37.07
CA ASN A 68 35.89 7.71 -36.10
C ASN A 68 34.37 7.81 -35.89
N ILE A 69 33.56 7.68 -36.95
CA ILE A 69 32.08 7.68 -36.85
C ILE A 69 31.61 6.48 -36.04
N PHE A 70 32.10 5.28 -36.34
CA PHE A 70 31.67 4.06 -35.65
C PHE A 70 32.17 4.00 -34.20
N GLN A 71 33.37 4.52 -33.92
CA GLN A 71 33.88 4.68 -32.56
C GLN A 71 33.04 5.69 -31.77
N GLY A 72 32.67 6.81 -32.39
CA GLY A 72 31.75 7.80 -31.81
C GLY A 72 30.33 7.28 -31.59
N LEU A 73 29.83 6.42 -32.49
CA LEU A 73 28.53 5.75 -32.33
C LEU A 73 28.56 4.78 -31.15
N ARG A 74 29.63 3.97 -31.04
CA ARG A 74 29.81 3.02 -29.94
C ARG A 74 29.85 3.70 -28.57
N SER A 75 30.59 4.82 -28.45
CA SER A 75 30.67 5.57 -27.20
C SER A 75 29.30 6.18 -26.83
N LYS A 76 28.63 6.84 -27.78
CA LYS A 76 27.28 7.41 -27.57
C LYS A 76 26.26 6.36 -27.14
N LEU A 77 26.21 5.20 -27.80
CA LEU A 77 25.30 4.12 -27.43
C LEU A 77 25.58 3.62 -26.01
N SER A 78 26.86 3.39 -25.69
CA SER A 78 27.26 2.95 -24.34
C SER A 78 26.88 3.97 -23.25
N ASP A 79 27.02 5.27 -23.54
CA ASP A 79 26.67 6.32 -22.59
C ASP A 79 25.16 6.49 -22.43
N VAL A 80 24.38 6.38 -23.52
CA VAL A 80 22.92 6.37 -23.44
C VAL A 80 22.44 5.19 -22.60
N PHE A 81 23.02 4.00 -22.79
CA PHE A 81 22.70 2.83 -21.99
C PHE A 81 23.02 3.02 -20.51
N ARG A 82 24.19 3.56 -20.19
CA ARG A 82 24.59 3.87 -18.81
C ARG A 82 23.65 4.88 -18.16
N LYS A 83 23.33 5.98 -18.86
CA LYS A 83 22.36 6.97 -18.38
C LYS A 83 20.99 6.37 -18.15
N LYS A 84 20.52 5.49 -19.03
CA LYS A 84 19.21 4.82 -18.85
C LYS A 84 19.21 3.81 -17.70
N LEU A 85 20.33 3.14 -17.45
CA LEU A 85 20.52 2.27 -16.29
C LEU A 85 20.44 3.04 -14.98
N GLU A 86 21.17 4.15 -14.90
CA GLU A 86 21.23 5.02 -13.72
C GLU A 86 19.88 5.72 -13.47
N MET A 87 19.28 6.33 -14.51
CA MET A 87 18.03 7.08 -14.39
C MET A 87 16.85 6.24 -13.90
N ASN A 88 16.83 4.95 -14.23
CA ASN A 88 15.75 4.05 -13.83
C ASN A 88 16.12 3.16 -12.64
N ASP A 89 17.32 3.35 -12.07
CA ASP A 89 17.89 2.56 -10.99
C ASP A 89 17.79 1.04 -11.22
N ILE A 90 18.09 0.62 -12.45
CA ILE A 90 17.91 -0.77 -12.88
C ILE A 90 18.90 -1.70 -12.18
N SER A 91 20.11 -1.21 -11.90
CA SER A 91 21.14 -1.99 -11.20
C SER A 91 20.63 -2.46 -9.83
N ASN A 92 20.10 -1.53 -9.03
CA ASN A 92 19.56 -1.86 -7.72
C ASN A 92 18.34 -2.76 -7.81
N LYS A 93 17.42 -2.51 -8.76
CA LYS A 93 16.21 -3.32 -8.95
C LYS A 93 16.53 -4.76 -9.34
N LEU A 94 17.45 -4.97 -10.27
CA LEU A 94 17.85 -6.32 -10.70
C LEU A 94 18.63 -7.05 -9.61
N ASN A 95 19.56 -6.37 -8.93
CA ASN A 95 20.30 -6.97 -7.81
C ASN A 95 19.37 -7.31 -6.63
N ARG A 96 18.38 -6.46 -6.35
CA ARG A 96 17.35 -6.75 -5.33
C ARG A 96 16.49 -7.95 -5.73
N LEU A 97 16.05 -8.01 -6.98
CA LEU A 97 15.29 -9.16 -7.47
C LEU A 97 16.11 -10.46 -7.40
N ASP A 98 17.40 -10.41 -7.74
CA ASP A 98 18.28 -11.58 -7.62
C ASP A 98 18.45 -12.02 -6.16
N ARG A 99 18.58 -11.07 -5.21
CA ARG A 99 18.56 -11.37 -3.77
C ARG A 99 17.24 -12.00 -3.33
N ASP A 100 16.11 -11.41 -3.73
CA ASP A 100 14.78 -11.89 -3.36
C ASP A 100 14.52 -13.31 -3.89
N VAL A 101 14.98 -13.62 -5.11
CA VAL A 101 14.90 -14.98 -5.70
C VAL A 101 15.83 -15.97 -4.99
N LEU A 102 17.07 -15.60 -4.68
CA LEU A 102 18.03 -16.46 -3.96
C LEU A 102 17.56 -16.79 -2.55
N GLU A 103 16.96 -15.82 -1.87
CA GLU A 103 16.44 -15.97 -0.52
C GLU A 103 15.05 -16.64 -0.49
N GLY A 104 14.51 -17.03 -1.66
CA GLY A 104 13.17 -17.65 -1.76
C GLY A 104 12.05 -16.73 -1.29
N ARG A 105 12.29 -15.41 -1.22
CA ARG A 105 11.29 -14.43 -0.83
C ARG A 105 10.31 -14.23 -1.97
N THR A 106 9.19 -14.95 -1.92
CA THR A 106 7.97 -14.49 -2.59
C THR A 106 7.62 -13.13 -2.01
N SER A 107 7.62 -12.09 -2.84
CA SER A 107 7.25 -10.72 -2.46
C SER A 107 6.00 -10.75 -1.58
N LEU A 108 6.14 -10.36 -0.31
CA LEU A 108 5.01 -10.15 0.61
C LEU A 108 4.07 -9.03 0.14
N ARG A 109 4.41 -8.33 -0.95
CA ARG A 109 3.60 -7.29 -1.61
C ARG A 109 3.10 -7.75 -2.97
N ASP A 110 2.69 -9.00 -3.09
CA ASP A 110 1.91 -9.38 -4.27
C ASP A 110 0.52 -8.74 -4.13
N VAL A 111 0.23 -7.75 -4.97
CA VAL A 111 -1.07 -7.04 -4.98
C VAL A 111 -2.20 -8.00 -5.38
N THR A 112 -1.87 -9.20 -5.87
CA THR A 112 -2.83 -10.28 -6.15
C THR A 112 -2.99 -11.28 -4.99
N SER A 113 -2.16 -11.21 -3.95
CA SER A 113 -2.34 -12.03 -2.74
C SER A 113 -3.56 -11.55 -1.96
N LYS A 114 -4.49 -12.48 -1.70
CA LYS A 114 -5.69 -12.20 -0.92
C LYS A 114 -5.35 -11.84 0.53
N GLU A 115 -4.30 -12.43 1.08
CA GLU A 115 -3.81 -12.17 2.42
C GLU A 115 -3.26 -10.74 2.56
N TYR A 116 -2.44 -10.29 1.60
CA TYR A 116 -1.89 -8.92 1.60
C TYR A 116 -2.98 -7.86 1.38
N VAL A 117 -3.94 -8.12 0.47
CA VAL A 117 -5.10 -7.24 0.28
C VAL A 117 -5.94 -7.16 1.57
N ARG A 118 -6.16 -8.30 2.25
CA ARG A 118 -6.87 -8.33 3.53
C ARG A 118 -6.14 -7.51 4.60
N GLU A 119 -4.83 -7.65 4.73
CA GLU A 119 -4.02 -6.90 5.70
C GLU A 119 -4.12 -5.39 5.47
N ILE A 120 -4.08 -4.94 4.21
CA ILE A 120 -4.27 -3.52 3.88
C ILE A 120 -5.65 -3.05 4.33
N PHE A 121 -6.73 -3.77 3.95
CA PHE A 121 -8.08 -3.38 4.34
C PHE A 121 -8.30 -3.42 5.86
N GLU A 122 -7.70 -4.40 6.55
CA GLU A 122 -7.73 -4.47 8.00
C GLU A 122 -7.00 -3.28 8.62
N SER A 123 -5.85 -2.84 8.09
CA SER A 123 -5.16 -1.67 8.63
C SER A 123 -5.98 -0.37 8.55
N TYR A 124 -6.83 -0.21 7.53
CA TYR A 124 -7.78 0.92 7.45
C TYR A 124 -8.97 0.79 8.40
N LEU A 125 -9.43 -0.43 8.68
CA LEU A 125 -10.62 -0.70 9.49
C LEU A 125 -10.33 -0.85 10.98
N VAL A 126 -9.11 -1.19 11.38
CA VAL A 126 -8.75 -1.48 12.78
C VAL A 126 -9.03 -0.28 13.68
N ASN A 127 -8.63 0.93 13.31
CA ASN A 127 -8.85 2.11 14.15
C ASN A 127 -10.34 2.38 14.35
N THR A 128 -11.14 2.33 13.27
CA THR A 128 -12.59 2.50 13.37
C THR A 128 -13.24 1.42 14.24
N LYS A 129 -12.77 0.16 14.16
CA LYS A 129 -13.26 -0.91 15.04
C LYS A 129 -12.92 -0.64 16.50
N VAL A 130 -11.70 -0.17 16.79
CA VAL A 130 -11.28 0.22 18.15
C VAL A 130 -12.17 1.35 18.67
N ASP A 131 -12.40 2.41 17.88
CA ASP A 131 -13.27 3.52 18.27
C ASP A 131 -14.70 3.04 18.60
N TYR A 132 -15.25 2.12 17.79
CA TYR A 132 -16.57 1.54 18.06
C TYR A 132 -16.59 0.68 19.32
N ILE A 133 -15.53 -0.10 19.58
CA ILE A 133 -15.40 -0.89 20.79
C ILE A 133 -15.36 0.03 22.01
N ASP A 134 -14.53 1.07 21.97
CA ASP A 134 -14.40 2.04 23.06
C ASP A 134 -15.74 2.74 23.34
N TYR A 135 -16.47 3.13 22.29
CA TYR A 135 -17.82 3.69 22.42
C TYR A 135 -18.81 2.72 23.09
N ILE A 136 -18.81 1.46 22.68
CA ILE A 136 -19.67 0.43 23.27
C ILE A 136 -19.30 0.21 24.74
N GLU A 137 -18.01 0.16 25.06
CA GLU A 137 -17.52 -0.02 26.42
C GLU A 137 -17.89 1.15 27.34
N GLU A 138 -17.77 2.39 26.86
CA GLU A 138 -18.18 3.58 27.62
C GLU A 138 -19.69 3.57 27.86
N THR A 139 -20.49 3.31 26.81
CA THR A 139 -21.96 3.24 26.93
C THR A 139 -22.39 2.15 27.92
N LYS A 140 -21.71 1.00 27.90
CA LYS A 140 -21.92 -0.09 28.86
C LYS A 140 -21.61 0.35 30.29
N ARG A 141 -20.51 1.08 30.50
CA ARG A 141 -20.12 1.60 31.81
C ARG A 141 -21.16 2.58 32.35
N GLU A 142 -21.61 3.53 31.53
CA GLU A 142 -22.65 4.48 31.90
C GLU A 142 -23.96 3.76 32.27
N ALA A 143 -24.37 2.76 31.50
CA ALA A 143 -25.57 1.98 31.77
C ALA A 143 -25.47 1.24 33.11
N LEU A 144 -24.31 0.64 33.42
CA LEU A 144 -24.08 -0.04 34.69
C LEU A 144 -24.14 0.93 35.88
N GLU A 145 -23.58 2.13 35.74
CA GLU A 145 -23.65 3.14 36.80
C GLU A 145 -25.10 3.63 37.01
N ARG A 146 -25.86 3.85 35.93
CA ARG A 146 -27.30 4.17 36.04
C ARG A 146 -28.08 3.06 36.73
N ILE A 147 -27.83 1.79 36.40
CA ILE A 147 -28.47 0.65 37.07
C ILE A 147 -28.14 0.67 38.57
N ARG A 148 -26.89 0.94 38.93
CA ARG A 148 -26.47 1.03 40.34
C ARG A 148 -27.20 2.15 41.08
N VAL A 149 -27.30 3.34 40.49
CA VAL A 149 -28.03 4.48 41.09
C VAL A 149 -29.49 4.13 41.29
N LEU A 150 -30.17 3.63 40.25
CA LEU A 150 -31.58 3.24 40.30
C LEU A 150 -31.84 2.14 41.33
N LYS A 151 -30.91 1.19 41.48
CA LYS A 151 -31.03 0.13 42.49
C LYS A 151 -30.99 0.70 43.92
N ASN A 152 -30.10 1.66 44.17
CA ASN A 152 -30.02 2.33 45.48
C ASN A 152 -31.27 3.18 45.77
N GLU A 153 -31.81 3.85 44.76
CA GLU A 153 -33.07 4.61 44.88
C GLU A 153 -34.26 3.70 45.17
N LEU A 154 -34.33 2.56 44.48
CA LEU A 154 -35.35 1.54 44.71
C LEU A 154 -35.30 0.99 46.13
N GLU A 155 -34.10 0.72 46.65
CA GLU A 155 -33.90 0.23 48.02
C GLU A 155 -34.40 1.26 49.04
N LYS A 156 -34.00 2.53 48.93
CA LYS A 156 -34.49 3.62 49.79
C LYS A 156 -36.01 3.77 49.75
N ALA A 157 -36.60 3.80 48.56
CA ALA A 157 -38.04 3.92 48.41
C ALA A 157 -38.79 2.71 49.02
N THR A 158 -38.19 1.51 48.93
CA THR A 158 -38.76 0.29 49.52
C THR A 158 -38.72 0.35 51.05
N GLU A 159 -37.64 0.87 51.64
CA GLU A 159 -37.52 1.09 53.08
C GLU A 159 -38.54 2.12 53.59
N GLU A 160 -38.65 3.27 52.93
CA GLU A 160 -39.62 4.33 53.25
C GLU A 160 -41.06 3.82 53.19
N LEU A 161 -41.40 3.07 52.14
CA LEU A 161 -42.71 2.44 52.01
C LEU A 161 -42.96 1.41 53.12
N GLY A 162 -41.92 0.70 53.56
CA GLY A 162 -41.97 -0.19 54.72
C GLY A 162 -42.29 0.56 56.02
N LEU A 163 -41.67 1.71 56.25
CA LEU A 163 -41.93 2.56 57.41
C LEU A 163 -43.36 3.10 57.41
N LEU A 164 -43.79 3.67 56.28
CA LEU A 164 -45.16 4.20 56.12
C LEU A 164 -46.22 3.12 56.32
N LYS A 165 -45.98 1.89 55.84
CA LYS A 165 -46.90 0.75 56.08
C LYS A 165 -47.04 0.42 57.56
N ARG A 166 -45.93 0.42 58.32
CA ARG A 166 -45.97 0.17 59.78
C ARG A 166 -46.71 1.27 60.50
N GLU A 167 -46.43 2.53 60.17
CA GLU A 167 -47.10 3.69 60.76
C GLU A 167 -48.61 3.66 60.49
N ASN A 168 -49.01 3.40 59.24
CA ASN A 168 -50.42 3.29 58.87
C ASN A 168 -51.12 2.13 59.60
N THR A 169 -50.45 1.00 59.76
CA THR A 169 -50.98 -0.14 60.55
C THR A 169 -51.16 0.25 62.02
N LEU A 170 -50.21 0.99 62.60
CA LEU A 170 -50.30 1.46 63.98
C LEU A 170 -51.46 2.45 64.16
N CYS A 171 -51.59 3.43 63.27
CA CYS A 171 -52.72 4.37 63.24
C CYS A 171 -54.08 3.68 63.06
N ARG A 172 -54.14 2.64 62.22
CA ARG A 172 -55.36 1.85 62.05
C ARG A 172 -55.72 1.11 63.34
N ASN A 173 -54.76 0.45 63.97
CA ASN A 173 -54.98 -0.26 65.23
C ASN A 173 -55.41 0.68 66.36
N THR A 174 -54.82 1.88 66.46
CA THR A 174 -55.25 2.88 67.46
C THR A 174 -56.66 3.38 67.18
N TYR A 175 -57.03 3.59 65.92
CA TYR A 175 -58.37 3.97 65.52
C TYR A 175 -59.41 2.87 65.83
N ASP A 176 -59.11 1.61 65.50
CA ASP A 176 -59.98 0.46 65.79
C ASP A 176 -60.16 0.28 67.31
N ASN A 177 -59.09 0.45 68.09
CA ASN A 177 -59.17 0.45 69.56
C ASN A 177 -60.08 1.55 70.09
N LEU A 178 -59.97 2.77 69.55
CA LEU A 178 -60.79 3.91 69.93
C LEU A 178 -62.28 3.69 69.57
N ILE A 179 -62.58 3.16 68.38
CA ILE A 179 -63.94 2.79 67.99
C ILE A 179 -64.50 1.74 68.95
N SER A 180 -63.70 0.73 69.30
CA SER A 180 -64.13 -0.34 70.21
C SER A 180 -64.44 0.20 71.61
N SER A 181 -63.66 1.16 72.12
CA SER A 181 -63.88 1.76 73.44
C SER A 181 -65.12 2.65 73.45
N PHE A 182 -65.34 3.47 72.41
CA PHE A 182 -66.58 4.24 72.25
C PHE A 182 -67.80 3.34 72.14
N SER A 183 -67.73 2.26 71.37
CA SER A 183 -68.83 1.30 71.22
C SER A 183 -69.17 0.62 72.55
N LYS A 184 -68.16 0.26 73.36
CA LYS A 184 -68.37 -0.27 74.72
C LYS A 184 -69.02 0.78 75.64
N ALA A 185 -68.53 2.02 75.63
CA ALA A 185 -69.09 3.10 76.44
C ALA A 185 -70.55 3.40 76.07
N ALA A 186 -70.88 3.41 74.77
CA ALA A 186 -72.25 3.60 74.30
C ALA A 186 -73.19 2.46 74.71
N ARG A 187 -72.73 1.19 74.61
CA ARG A 187 -73.51 0.03 75.08
C ARG A 187 -73.76 0.06 76.58
N ASN A 188 -72.76 0.44 77.38
CA ASN A 188 -72.91 0.57 78.83
C ASN A 188 -73.88 1.68 79.24
N LYS A 189 -74.04 2.72 78.41
CA LYS A 189 -74.97 3.84 78.66
C LYS A 189 -76.42 3.55 78.24
N ASN A 190 -76.62 2.68 77.25
CA ASN A 190 -77.95 2.28 76.76
C ASN A 190 -78.49 0.97 77.42
N GLY A 191 -77.77 0.40 78.39
CA GLY A 191 -78.14 -0.81 79.13
C GLY A 191 -78.66 -0.57 80.55
N LEU A 192 -79.05 0.68 80.87
CA LEU A 192 -79.81 1.11 82.05
C LEU A 192 -81.20 1.57 81.57
#